data_AF-A0A367FJI4-F1
#
_entry.id   AF-A0A367FJI4-F1
#
_cell.length_a   1.000
_cell.length_b   1.000
_cell.length_c   1.000
_cell.angle_alpha   90.00
_cell.angle_beta   90.00
_cell.angle_gamma   90.00
#
_symmetry.space_group_name_H-M   'P 1'
#
loop_
_entity.id
_entity.type
_entity.pdbx_description
1 polymer ?
#
loop_
_entity_poly.entity_id
_entity_poly.type
_entity_poly.pdbx_seq_one_letter_code
_entity_poly.pdbx_strand_id
1 'polypeptide(L)' 'MGTDDKMANKAEQMKGKAKKAAGDLTGDDEMRAQGEADEAKGKAKQAGERVKDAAKNVKDAFKR' A
#
# COMPACT_ATOMS: atom_id res chain seq x y z
N MET A 1 1.58 16.04 35.17
CA MET A 1 1.42 15.10 34.02
C MET A 1 0.75 15.86 32.88
N GLY A 2 1.49 16.43 31.93
CA GLY A 2 0.84 17.19 30.83
C GLY A 2 1.77 17.84 29.81
N THR A 3 3.02 18.10 30.17
CA THR A 3 4.07 18.61 29.27
C THR A 3 4.90 17.49 28.69
N ASP A 4 5.29 16.50 29.49
CA ASP A 4 6.05 15.32 29.07
C ASP A 4 5.30 14.48 28.04
N ASP A 5 3.98 14.33 28.20
CA ASP A 5 3.12 13.57 27.29
C ASP A 5 3.02 14.26 25.91
N LYS A 6 2.84 15.58 25.90
CA LYS A 6 2.80 16.38 24.67
C LYS A 6 4.17 16.44 23.97
N MET A 7 5.25 16.50 24.73
CA MET A 7 6.61 16.45 24.18
C MET A 7 6.96 15.07 23.63
N ALA A 8 6.62 13.99 24.35
CA ALA A 8 6.82 12.62 23.89
C ALA A 8 6.05 12.36 22.59
N ASN A 9 4.77 12.76 22.53
CA ASN A 9 3.96 12.59 21.33
C ASN A 9 4.50 13.39 20.13
N LYS A 10 5.00 14.60 20.37
CA LYS A 10 5.60 15.45 19.33
C LYS A 10 6.98 14.95 18.90
N ALA A 11 7.76 14.41 19.82
CA ALA A 11 9.05 13.78 19.55
C ALA A 11 8.89 12.48 18.75
N GLU A 12 7.89 11.65 19.07
CA GLU A 12 7.55 10.47 18.27
C GLU A 12 7.08 10.85 16.87
N GLN A 13 6.25 11.88 16.72
CA GLN A 13 5.88 12.40 15.40
C GLN A 13 7.09 12.91 14.61
N MET A 14 7.99 13.65 15.24
CA MET A 14 9.23 14.12 14.60
C MET A 14 10.14 12.96 14.21
N LYS A 15 10.30 11.96 15.08
CA LYS A 15 11.10 10.75 14.83
C LYS A 15 10.50 9.91 13.71
N GLY A 16 9.17 9.80 13.65
CA GLY A 16 8.44 9.13 12.57
C GLY A 16 8.59 9.84 11.23
N LYS A 17 8.48 11.18 11.22
CA LYS A 17 8.74 12.00 10.02
C LYS A 17 10.20 11.91 9.57
N ALA A 18 11.15 11.95 10.51
CA ALA A 18 12.56 11.77 10.22
C ALA A 18 12.87 10.38 9.66
N LYS A 19 12.28 9.31 10.20
CA LYS A 19 12.40 7.94 9.63
C LYS A 19 11.77 7.83 8.25
N LYS A 20 10.63 8.46 8.00
CA LYS A 20 10.00 8.48 6.67
C LYS A 20 10.87 9.22 5.67
N ALA A 21 11.34 10.42 6.02
CA ALA A 21 12.22 11.22 5.18
C ALA A 21 13.55 10.49 4.94
N ALA A 22 14.12 9.87 5.97
CA ALA A 22 15.32 9.06 5.85
C ALA A 22 15.08 7.81 5.00
N GLY A 23 13.95 7.11 5.12
CA GLY A 23 13.62 5.97 4.26
C GLY A 23 13.44 6.36 2.80
N ASP A 24 12.83 7.53 2.55
CA ASP A 24 12.66 8.09 1.20
C ASP A 24 14.00 8.58 0.60
N LEU A 25 14.87 9.17 1.44
CA LEU A 25 16.20 9.68 1.05
C LEU A 25 17.28 8.60 0.95
N THR A 26 17.24 7.58 1.81
CA THR A 26 18.21 6.46 1.80
C THR A 26 17.98 5.59 0.57
N GLY A 27 16.82 5.71 -0.08
CA GLY A 27 16.61 5.13 -1.39
C GLY A 27 16.88 3.63 -1.35
N ASP A 28 16.21 2.92 -0.46
CA ASP A 28 16.12 1.47 -0.55
C ASP A 28 15.30 1.15 -1.82
N ASP A 29 16.00 1.16 -2.96
CA ASP A 29 15.51 0.73 -4.27
C ASP A 29 14.83 -0.64 -4.14
N GLU A 30 15.29 -1.47 -3.20
CA GLU A 30 14.68 -2.74 -2.83
C GLU A 30 13.28 -2.60 -2.19
N MET A 31 13.07 -1.62 -1.30
CA MET A 31 11.76 -1.37 -0.67
C MET A 31 10.79 -0.70 -1.66
N ARG A 32 11.28 0.19 -2.53
CA ARG A 32 10.47 0.81 -3.59
C ARG A 32 10.08 -0.21 -4.65
N ALA A 33 11.02 -1.06 -5.08
CA ALA A 33 10.77 -2.13 -6.04
C ALA A 33 9.83 -3.20 -5.46
N GLN A 34 9.96 -3.58 -4.18
CA GLN A 34 8.99 -4.46 -3.54
C GLN A 34 7.61 -3.82 -3.47
N GLY A 35 7.52 -2.53 -3.08
CA GLY A 35 6.25 -1.81 -3.03
C GLY A 35 5.56 -1.70 -4.39
N GLU A 36 6.31 -1.36 -5.45
CA GLU A 36 5.79 -1.32 -6.82
C GLU A 36 5.39 -2.71 -7.33
N ALA A 37 6.17 -3.75 -7.01
CA ALA A 37 5.84 -5.12 -7.40
C ALA A 37 4.57 -5.64 -6.70
N ASP A 38 4.37 -5.31 -5.42
CA ASP A 38 3.17 -5.67 -4.67
C ASP A 38 1.94 -4.88 -5.16
N GLU A 39 2.11 -3.59 -5.45
CA GLU A 39 1.04 -2.76 -6.02
C GLU A 39 0.65 -3.23 -7.43
N ALA A 40 1.63 -3.60 -8.26
CA ALA A 40 1.39 -4.17 -9.58
C ALA A 40 0.69 -5.52 -9.49
N LYS A 41 1.11 -6.41 -8.58
CA LYS A 41 0.43 -7.69 -8.32
C LYS A 41 -1.00 -7.49 -7.84
N GLY A 42 -1.24 -6.53 -6.95
CA GLY A 42 -2.57 -6.18 -6.45
C GLY A 42 -3.49 -5.70 -7.57
N LYS A 43 -3.00 -4.77 -8.41
CA LYS A 43 -3.74 -4.27 -9.58
C LYS A 43 -4.02 -5.38 -10.60
N ALA A 44 -3.04 -6.25 -10.87
CA ALA A 44 -3.21 -7.38 -11.78
C ALA A 44 -4.23 -8.40 -11.27
N LYS A 45 -4.22 -8.73 -9.97
CA LYS A 45 -5.24 -9.59 -9.35
C LYS A 45 -6.63 -9.00 -9.47
N GLN A 46 -6.80 -7.73 -9.10
CA GLN A 46 -8.11 -7.07 -9.21
C GLN A 46 -8.62 -7.02 -10.65
N ALA A 47 -7.76 -6.71 -11.62
CA ALA A 47 -8.12 -6.73 -13.03
C ALA A 47 -8.52 -8.14 -13.48
N GLY A 48 -7.75 -9.16 -13.10
CA GLY A 48 -8.03 -10.55 -13.41
C GLY A 48 -9.34 -11.07 -12.79
N GLU A 49 -9.65 -10.68 -11.55
CA GLU A 49 -10.92 -11.01 -10.90
C GLU A 49 -12.10 -10.35 -11.60
N ARG A 50 -12.01 -9.05 -11.95
CA ARG A 50 -13.08 -8.37 -12.70
C ARG A 50 -13.32 -9.00 -14.06
N VAL A 51 -12.26 -9.37 -14.78
CA VAL A 51 -12.37 -10.07 -16.08
C VAL A 51 -12.98 -11.45 -15.92
N LYS A 52 -12.56 -12.23 -14.91
CA LYS A 52 -13.16 -13.55 -14.63
C LYS A 52 -14.63 -13.43 -14.26
N ASP A 53 -15.00 -12.44 -13.44
CA ASP A 53 -16.38 -12.24 -13.01
C ASP A 53 -17.28 -11.85 -14.19
N ALA A 54 -16.83 -10.90 -15.02
CA ALA A 54 -17.52 -10.53 -16.25
C ALA A 54 -17.66 -11.73 -17.22
N ALA A 55 -16.60 -12.51 -17.40
CA ALA A 55 -16.63 -13.71 -18.24
C ALA A 55 -17.59 -14.78 -17.68
N LYS A 56 -17.66 -14.95 -16.36
CA LYS A 56 -18.61 -15.85 -15.71
C LYS A 56 -20.05 -15.40 -15.96
N ASN A 57 -20.33 -14.11 -15.77
CA ASN A 57 -21.65 -13.53 -15.99
C ASN A 57 -22.12 -13.68 -17.45
N VAL A 58 -21.23 -13.41 -18.42
CA VAL A 58 -21.53 -13.60 -19.86
C VAL A 58 -21.79 -15.07 -20.18
N LYS A 59 -20.95 -15.98 -19.65
CA LYS A 59 -21.11 -17.42 -19.86
C LYS A 59 -22.41 -17.96 -19.24
N ASP A 60 -22.81 -17.44 -18.08
CA ASP A 60 -24.05 -17.82 -17.41
C ASP A 60 -25.27 -17.33 -18.18
N ALA A 61 -25.23 -16.08 -18.67
CA ALA A 61 -26.28 -15.50 -19.52
C ALA A 61 -26.47 -16.25 -20.85
N PHE A 62 -25.39 -16.78 -21.44
CA PHE A 62 -25.44 -17.57 -22.67
C PHE A 62 -25.81 -19.04 -22.46
N LYS A 63 -25.68 -19.57 -21.24
CA LYS A 63 -26.01 -20.96 -20.91
C LYS A 63 -27.47 -21.13 -20.42
N ARG A 64 -28.15 -20.03 -20.13
CA ARG A 64 -29.56 -19.99 -19.71
C ARG A 64 -30.53 -20.17 -20.87
#